data_AF-A0A7Y4VBI4-F1
#
_entry.id   AF-A0A7Y4VBI4-F1
#
_cell.length_a   1.000
_cell.length_b   1.000
_cell.length_c   1.000
_cell.angle_alpha   90.00
_cell.angle_beta   90.00
_cell.angle_gamma   90.00
#
_symmetry.space_group_name_H-M   'P 1'
#
loop_
_entity.id
_entity.type
_entity.pdbx_description
1 polymer ?
#
loop_
_entity_poly.entity_id
_entity_poly.type
_entity_poly.pdbx_seq_one_letter_code
_entity_poly.pdbx_strand_id
1 'polypeptide(L)'
;MDLLKKHYEKIVLGGVLLVLMAGAAMLPMMISRERDDLNKAADEIINRPAKPLDPLDLSTNEVHIKQLKTGYGLDLSTTNKVFNPAQWQEAPDGHLTKMTTGRELGVDAVTVTKQTPLYLIITFDSVREGGTNYVIRVERQASSNVSLRRSKIYYVGPGGKNDVFILREVKGPAENPTELVLELNDSQEPVVVTKEKPYRREDGYMVDLKYEPEKRTWPDQRVDSKIKIGTETYKIVAIQKSEIVFSAESNQKKARILIAVAP
;
A
#
# COMPACT_ATOMS: atom_id res chain seq x y z
N MET A 1 81.18 39.08 -106.65
CA MET A 1 79.84 39.43 -106.15
C MET A 1 78.76 39.44 -107.25
N ASP A 2 78.95 38.78 -108.40
CA ASP A 2 78.00 38.81 -109.53
C ASP A 2 76.94 37.69 -109.49
N LEU A 3 77.24 36.58 -108.79
CA LEU A 3 76.33 35.44 -108.62
C LEU A 3 75.17 35.73 -107.65
N LEU A 4 75.41 36.53 -106.61
CA LEU A 4 74.39 36.96 -105.64
C LEU A 4 73.36 37.91 -106.25
N LYS A 5 73.74 38.76 -107.22
CA LYS A 5 72.81 39.66 -107.92
C LYS A 5 71.99 38.95 -109.01
N LYS A 6 72.57 37.99 -109.76
CA LYS A 6 71.86 37.25 -110.83
C LYS A 6 70.89 36.19 -110.31
N HIS A 7 71.03 35.74 -109.06
CA HIS A 7 70.18 34.71 -108.47
C HIS A 7 69.51 35.13 -107.15
N TYR A 8 69.45 36.44 -106.87
CA TYR A 8 68.84 37.01 -105.68
C TYR A 8 67.39 36.54 -105.47
N GLU A 9 66.58 36.57 -106.55
CA GLU A 9 65.19 36.12 -106.53
C GLU A 9 65.06 34.64 -106.10
N LYS A 10 65.94 33.75 -106.60
CA LYS A 10 65.92 32.33 -106.24
C LYS A 10 66.34 32.08 -104.80
N ILE A 11 67.27 32.87 -104.27
CA ILE A 11 67.71 32.78 -102.88
C ILE A 11 66.61 33.25 -101.93
N VAL A 12 65.94 34.36 -102.26
CA VAL A 12 64.79 34.86 -101.49
C VAL A 12 63.64 33.86 -101.56
N LEU A 13 63.31 33.34 -102.74
CA LEU A 13 62.25 32.35 -102.93
C LEU A 13 62.56 31.04 -102.16
N GLY A 14 63.81 30.58 -102.21
CA GLY A 14 64.27 29.42 -101.45
C GLY A 14 64.21 29.63 -99.93
N GLY A 15 64.54 30.82 -99.46
CA GLY A 15 64.42 31.20 -98.04
C GLY A 15 62.95 31.21 -97.58
N VAL A 16 62.05 31.79 -98.37
CA VAL A 16 60.61 31.78 -98.08
C VAL A 16 60.06 30.35 -98.05
N LEU A 17 60.47 29.51 -99.00
CA LEU A 17 60.04 28.10 -99.04
C LEU A 17 60.54 27.31 -97.81
N LEU A 18 61.76 27.57 -97.34
CA LEU A 18 62.31 26.95 -96.13
C LEU A 18 61.55 27.37 -94.86
N VAL A 19 61.19 28.65 -94.73
CA VAL A 19 60.36 29.13 -93.60
C VAL A 19 58.98 28.48 -93.63
N LEU A 20 58.39 28.32 -94.81
CA LEU A 20 57.08 27.69 -94.98
C LEU A 20 57.14 26.19 -94.64
N MET A 21 58.19 25.47 -95.06
CA MET A 21 58.43 24.09 -94.66
C MET A 21 58.65 23.95 -93.14
N ALA A 22 59.44 24.85 -92.53
CA ALA A 22 59.66 24.84 -91.09
C ALA A 22 58.36 25.09 -90.31
N GLY A 23 57.54 26.03 -90.77
CA GLY A 23 56.21 26.28 -90.20
C GLY A 23 55.30 25.04 -90.31
N ALA A 24 55.22 24.44 -91.49
CA ALA A 24 54.42 23.22 -91.72
C ALA A 24 54.88 22.04 -90.85
N ALA A 25 56.19 21.89 -90.63
CA ALA A 25 56.75 20.87 -89.76
C ALA A 25 56.52 21.15 -88.26
N MET A 26 56.36 22.40 -87.85
CA MET A 26 56.02 22.76 -86.46
C MET A 26 54.54 22.60 -86.12
N LEU A 27 53.63 22.68 -87.10
CA LEU A 27 52.18 22.57 -86.87
C LEU A 27 51.77 21.28 -86.13
N PRO A 28 52.25 20.08 -86.49
CA PRO A 28 51.92 18.85 -85.75
C PRO A 28 52.32 18.90 -84.27
N MET A 29 53.46 19.54 -83.96
CA MET A 29 53.96 19.64 -82.58
C MET A 29 53.10 20.59 -81.75
N MET A 30 52.69 21.72 -82.33
CA MET A 30 51.77 22.66 -81.66
C MET A 30 50.39 22.04 -81.43
N ILE A 31 49.84 21.33 -82.42
CA ILE A 31 48.54 20.65 -82.30
C ILE A 31 48.58 19.57 -81.21
N SER A 32 49.69 18.82 -81.10
CA SER A 32 49.84 17.82 -80.03
C SER A 32 49.84 18.46 -78.64
N ARG A 33 50.58 19.56 -78.46
CA ARG A 33 50.62 20.27 -77.17
C ARG A 33 49.25 20.80 -76.76
N GLU A 34 48.54 21.42 -77.70
CA GLU A 34 47.20 21.96 -77.42
C GLU A 34 46.20 20.85 -77.05
N ARG A 35 46.30 19.68 -77.71
CA ARG A 35 45.49 18.51 -77.36
C ARG A 35 45.81 17.98 -75.96
N ASP A 36 47.09 17.91 -75.61
CA ASP A 36 47.51 17.44 -74.29
C ASP A 36 47.05 18.39 -73.18
N ASP A 37 47.10 19.70 -73.41
CA ASP A 37 46.65 20.71 -72.46
C ASP A 37 45.11 20.70 -72.30
N LEU A 38 44.36 20.54 -73.40
CA LEU A 38 42.91 20.36 -73.37
C LEU A 38 42.51 19.06 -72.65
N ASN A 39 43.25 17.97 -72.86
CA ASN A 39 42.98 16.69 -72.19
C ASN A 39 43.23 16.80 -70.67
N LYS A 40 44.32 17.45 -70.26
CA LYS A 40 44.58 17.71 -68.83
C LYS A 40 43.50 18.57 -68.18
N ALA A 41 43.08 19.63 -68.87
CA ALA A 41 42.00 20.49 -68.38
C ALA A 41 40.67 19.73 -68.29
N ALA A 42 40.37 18.87 -69.27
CA ALA A 42 39.20 18.01 -69.24
C ALA A 42 39.25 17.02 -68.07
N ASP A 43 40.39 16.35 -67.85
CA ASP A 43 40.58 15.41 -66.75
C ASP A 43 40.45 16.08 -65.37
N GLU A 44 40.95 17.30 -65.22
CA GLU A 44 40.84 18.06 -63.97
C GLU A 44 39.39 18.45 -63.64
N ILE A 45 38.58 18.77 -64.66
CA ILE A 45 37.17 19.10 -64.51
C ILE A 45 36.34 17.83 -64.24
N ILE A 46 36.63 16.74 -64.95
CA ILE A 46 35.84 15.50 -64.88
C ILE A 46 36.14 14.72 -63.59
N ASN A 47 37.41 14.66 -63.16
CA ASN A 47 37.84 13.82 -62.04
C ASN A 47 38.14 14.62 -60.77
N ARG A 48 37.38 15.69 -60.49
CA ARG A 48 37.52 16.42 -59.22
C ARG A 48 37.01 15.53 -58.08
N PRO A 49 37.87 15.03 -57.16
CA PRO A 49 37.39 14.22 -56.06
C PRO A 49 36.45 15.05 -55.20
N ALA A 50 35.25 14.52 -54.96
CA ALA A 50 34.27 15.19 -54.11
C ALA A 50 34.87 15.40 -52.72
N LYS A 51 34.66 16.59 -52.15
CA LYS A 51 35.05 16.86 -50.77
C LYS A 51 34.37 15.82 -49.87
N PRO A 52 35.11 15.11 -48.99
CA PRO A 52 34.48 14.19 -48.06
C PRO A 52 33.48 14.93 -47.20
N LEU A 53 32.35 14.30 -46.93
CA LEU A 53 31.34 14.85 -46.03
C LEU A 53 31.93 14.97 -44.63
N ASP A 54 31.62 16.07 -43.94
CA ASP A 54 31.97 16.23 -42.55
C ASP A 54 31.30 15.13 -41.71
N PRO A 55 31.97 14.60 -40.67
CA PRO A 55 31.43 13.50 -39.87
C PRO A 55 30.11 13.91 -39.21
N LEU A 56 29.12 13.02 -39.29
CA LEU A 56 27.79 13.25 -38.71
C LEU A 56 27.90 13.26 -37.18
N ASP A 57 27.48 14.34 -36.54
CA ASP A 57 27.42 14.43 -35.08
C ASP A 57 26.25 13.59 -34.55
N LEU A 58 26.58 12.47 -33.92
CA LEU A 58 25.62 11.52 -33.35
C LEU A 58 25.54 11.63 -31.82
N SER A 59 26.19 12.62 -31.20
CA SER A 59 26.27 12.77 -29.75
C SER A 59 24.89 12.78 -29.06
N THR A 60 23.93 13.49 -29.63
CA THR A 60 22.53 13.53 -29.14
C THR A 60 21.85 12.16 -29.20
N ASN A 61 22.08 11.40 -30.28
CA ASN A 61 21.48 10.08 -30.47
C ASN A 61 22.07 9.06 -29.49
N GLU A 62 23.37 9.14 -29.22
CA GLU A 62 24.03 8.29 -28.22
C GLU A 62 23.51 8.53 -26.80
N VAL A 63 23.23 9.79 -26.45
CA VAL A 63 22.60 10.14 -25.16
C VAL A 63 21.21 9.51 -25.02
N HIS A 64 20.38 9.59 -26.07
CA HIS A 64 19.05 8.98 -26.05
C HIS A 64 19.11 7.45 -26.00
N ILE A 65 20.01 6.82 -26.75
CA ILE A 65 20.20 5.36 -26.70
C ILE A 65 20.67 4.93 -25.31
N LYS A 66 21.58 5.69 -24.69
CA LYS A 66 22.05 5.41 -23.34
C LYS A 66 20.90 5.49 -22.33
N GLN A 67 20.08 6.54 -22.41
CA GLN A 67 18.89 6.69 -21.56
C GLN A 67 17.90 5.52 -21.71
N LEU A 68 17.59 5.10 -22.94
CA LEU A 68 16.70 3.97 -23.22
C LEU A 68 17.25 2.63 -22.69
N LYS A 69 18.56 2.41 -22.79
CA LYS A 69 19.21 1.19 -22.27
C LYS A 69 19.23 1.12 -20.75
N THR A 70 19.14 2.24 -20.05
CA THR A 70 19.17 2.29 -18.57
C THR A 70 17.92 1.72 -17.90
N GLY A 71 16.87 1.36 -18.64
CA GLY A 71 15.70 0.66 -18.10
C GLY A 71 15.07 1.37 -16.90
N TYR A 72 14.21 2.36 -17.15
CA TYR A 72 13.48 3.00 -16.06
C TYR A 72 12.47 2.04 -15.43
N GLY A 73 12.67 1.69 -14.16
CA GLY A 73 11.66 1.05 -13.34
C GLY A 73 10.49 2.01 -13.13
N LEU A 74 9.43 1.85 -13.92
CA LEU A 74 8.21 2.63 -13.77
C LEU A 74 7.46 2.15 -12.51
N ASP A 75 7.76 2.73 -11.35
CA ASP A 75 7.05 2.43 -10.11
C ASP A 75 5.66 3.08 -10.12
N LEU A 76 4.63 2.34 -10.56
CA LEU A 76 3.24 2.78 -10.54
C LEU A 76 2.54 2.59 -9.18
N SER A 77 3.26 2.08 -8.17
CA SER A 77 2.66 1.66 -6.89
C SER A 77 2.67 2.73 -5.81
N THR A 78 3.52 3.76 -5.93
CA THR A 78 3.67 4.79 -4.90
C THR A 78 3.04 6.12 -5.32
N THR A 79 2.04 6.53 -4.53
CA THR A 79 1.48 7.88 -4.36
C THR A 79 1.36 8.72 -5.64
N ASN A 80 0.26 8.47 -6.37
CA ASN A 80 -0.24 9.20 -7.54
C ASN A 80 0.40 8.85 -8.89
N LYS A 81 -0.02 7.73 -9.53
CA LYS A 81 0.29 7.46 -10.95
C LYS A 81 -0.94 7.05 -11.76
N VAL A 82 -1.62 8.09 -12.26
CA VAL A 82 -2.35 8.26 -13.55
C VAL A 82 -3.39 7.23 -14.03
N PHE A 83 -3.56 6.07 -13.40
CA PHE A 83 -4.59 5.08 -13.76
C PHE A 83 -5.42 4.57 -12.59
N ASN A 84 -5.31 5.19 -11.41
CA ASN A 84 -6.22 4.90 -10.32
C ASN A 84 -7.23 6.05 -10.21
N PRO A 85 -8.48 5.92 -10.72
CA PRO A 85 -9.51 6.85 -10.35
C PRO A 85 -9.62 6.76 -8.83
N ALA A 86 -9.28 7.82 -8.12
CA ALA A 86 -9.54 7.87 -6.69
C ALA A 86 -11.03 7.57 -6.53
N GLN A 87 -11.36 6.47 -5.87
CA GLN A 87 -12.75 6.06 -5.73
C GLN A 87 -13.38 7.07 -4.79
N TRP A 88 -14.20 7.95 -5.34
CA TRP A 88 -15.03 8.84 -4.55
C TRP A 88 -16.28 8.07 -4.19
N GLN A 89 -16.58 8.02 -2.91
CA GLN A 89 -17.80 7.40 -2.43
C GLN A 89 -18.61 8.44 -1.69
N GLU A 90 -19.89 8.47 -2.01
CA GLU A 90 -20.87 9.30 -1.34
C GLU A 90 -21.11 8.71 0.06
N ALA A 91 -20.82 9.51 1.08
CA ALA A 91 -21.18 9.19 2.45
C ALA A 91 -22.71 9.29 2.62
N PRO A 92 -23.30 8.67 3.66
CA PRO A 92 -24.75 8.68 3.86
C PRO A 92 -25.37 10.07 4.07
N ASP A 93 -24.54 11.10 4.30
CA ASP A 93 -24.91 12.51 4.41
C ASP A 93 -24.88 13.27 3.06
N GLY A 94 -24.52 12.60 1.96
CA GLY A 94 -24.43 13.17 0.61
C GLY A 94 -23.08 13.80 0.28
N HIS A 95 -22.10 13.78 1.18
CA HIS A 95 -20.76 14.30 0.91
C HIS A 95 -19.86 13.27 0.22
N LEU A 96 -19.14 13.69 -0.81
CA LEU A 96 -18.17 12.83 -1.50
C LEU A 96 -16.85 12.77 -0.72
N THR A 97 -16.47 11.57 -0.30
CA THR A 97 -15.19 11.33 0.38
C THR A 97 -14.26 10.55 -0.53
N LYS A 98 -13.00 11.00 -0.63
CA LYS A 98 -11.96 10.33 -1.41
C LYS A 98 -11.47 9.09 -0.66
N MET A 99 -11.71 7.91 -1.21
CA MET A 99 -11.18 6.66 -0.68
C MET A 99 -9.71 6.51 -1.11
N THR A 100 -8.80 6.50 -0.13
CA THR A 100 -7.35 6.37 -0.38
C THR A 100 -6.87 4.93 -0.13
N THR A 101 -7.47 4.25 0.85
CA THR A 101 -7.13 2.91 1.32
C THR A 101 -8.29 1.92 1.17
N GLY A 102 -9.51 2.40 0.90
CA GLY A 102 -10.71 1.57 0.76
C GLY A 102 -11.35 1.18 2.10
N ARG A 103 -10.86 1.73 3.22
CA ARG A 103 -11.33 1.46 4.59
C ARG A 103 -11.95 2.68 5.27
N GLU A 104 -12.05 3.80 4.57
CA GLU A 104 -12.52 5.07 5.13
C GLU A 104 -14.04 5.15 5.32
N LEU A 105 -14.79 4.16 4.82
CA LEU A 105 -16.24 4.07 4.94
C LEU A 105 -16.69 2.66 5.34
N GLY A 106 -17.86 2.58 5.95
CA GLY A 106 -18.45 1.32 6.39
C GLY A 106 -17.88 0.81 7.71
N VAL A 107 -17.98 -0.49 7.95
CA VAL A 107 -17.55 -1.09 9.22
C VAL A 107 -16.07 -0.91 9.49
N ASP A 108 -15.22 -0.91 8.46
CA ASP A 108 -13.76 -0.78 8.61
C ASP A 108 -13.31 0.61 9.09
N ALA A 109 -14.15 1.64 8.97
CA ALA A 109 -13.90 2.98 9.49
C ALA A 109 -14.38 3.18 10.93
N VAL A 110 -14.96 2.15 11.57
CA VAL A 110 -15.31 2.21 12.99
C VAL A 110 -14.03 2.11 13.81
N THR A 111 -13.88 3.04 14.75
CA THR A 111 -12.76 3.10 15.68
C THR A 111 -13.23 2.76 17.08
N VAL A 112 -12.38 2.07 17.84
CA VAL A 112 -12.61 1.76 19.25
C VAL A 112 -12.01 2.87 20.07
N THR A 113 -12.82 3.58 20.84
CA THR A 113 -12.35 4.70 21.68
C THR A 113 -11.96 4.22 23.07
N LYS A 114 -12.65 3.21 23.60
CA LYS A 114 -12.39 2.64 24.93
C LYS A 114 -12.77 1.16 24.95
N GLN A 115 -11.96 0.37 25.65
CA GLN A 115 -12.26 -1.02 25.96
C GLN A 115 -12.29 -1.20 27.48
N THR A 116 -13.39 -1.74 28.00
CA THR A 116 -13.60 -1.98 29.42
C THR A 116 -13.73 -3.49 29.66
N PRO A 117 -12.84 -4.12 30.43
CA PRO A 117 -12.96 -5.53 30.78
C PRO A 117 -14.16 -5.77 31.70
N LEU A 118 -14.84 -6.90 31.50
CA LEU A 118 -16.02 -7.33 32.24
C LEU A 118 -15.67 -8.54 33.08
N TYR A 119 -16.10 -8.53 34.34
CA TYR A 119 -15.70 -9.54 35.31
C TYR A 119 -16.85 -10.42 35.80
N LEU A 120 -16.52 -11.66 36.11
CA LEU A 120 -17.22 -12.48 37.08
C LEU A 120 -16.61 -12.21 38.45
N ILE A 121 -17.42 -11.71 39.38
CA ILE A 121 -16.99 -11.41 40.75
C ILE A 121 -17.82 -12.26 41.71
N ILE A 122 -17.13 -13.02 42.56
CA ILE A 122 -17.76 -13.82 43.62
C ILE A 122 -17.20 -13.36 44.96
N THR A 123 -18.06 -12.84 45.81
CA THR A 123 -17.71 -12.27 47.11
C THR A 123 -18.41 -13.03 48.23
N PHE A 124 -17.66 -13.45 49.23
CA PHE A 124 -18.21 -13.97 50.47
C PHE A 124 -18.56 -12.81 51.40
N ASP A 125 -19.85 -12.67 51.76
CA ASP A 125 -20.36 -11.52 52.51
C ASP A 125 -20.45 -11.85 54.02
N SER A 126 -21.28 -12.84 54.36
CA SER A 126 -21.53 -13.23 55.75
C SER A 126 -22.02 -14.68 55.89
N VAL A 127 -22.02 -15.17 57.13
CA VAL A 127 -22.67 -16.42 57.52
C VAL A 127 -24.05 -16.07 58.07
N ARG A 128 -25.08 -16.84 57.71
CA ARG A 128 -26.43 -16.68 58.25
C ARG A 128 -26.49 -17.22 59.69
N GLU A 129 -27.34 -16.62 60.52
CA GLU A 129 -27.61 -17.11 61.88
C GLU A 129 -27.92 -18.62 61.86
N GLY A 130 -27.16 -19.39 62.66
CA GLY A 130 -27.21 -20.86 62.69
C GLY A 130 -26.13 -21.59 61.89
N GLY A 131 -25.15 -20.89 61.29
CA GLY A 131 -23.89 -21.49 60.80
C GLY A 131 -24.01 -22.48 59.62
N THR A 132 -25.19 -22.62 59.04
CA THR A 132 -25.49 -23.65 58.02
C THR A 132 -25.57 -23.10 56.61
N ASN A 133 -25.74 -21.78 56.44
CA ASN A 133 -25.87 -21.13 55.14
C ASN A 133 -24.93 -19.93 55.03
N TYR A 134 -24.22 -19.86 53.91
CA TYR A 134 -23.30 -18.78 53.58
C TYR A 134 -23.96 -17.82 52.58
N VAL A 135 -23.75 -16.53 52.80
CA VAL A 135 -24.23 -15.45 51.94
C VAL A 135 -23.12 -15.12 50.95
N ILE A 136 -23.33 -15.49 49.69
CA ILE A 136 -22.39 -15.28 48.60
C ILE A 136 -23.02 -14.32 47.61
N ARG A 137 -22.30 -13.24 47.28
CA ARG A 137 -22.70 -12.26 46.29
C ARG A 137 -22.00 -12.57 44.97
N VAL A 138 -22.77 -12.66 43.90
CA VAL A 138 -22.25 -12.94 42.55
C VAL A 138 -22.63 -11.81 41.61
N GLU A 139 -21.65 -11.28 40.88
CA GLU A 139 -21.84 -10.27 39.85
C GLU A 139 -21.32 -10.80 38.52
N ARG A 140 -22.17 -10.83 37.48
CA ARG A 140 -21.85 -11.37 36.16
C ARG A 140 -21.85 -10.26 35.12
N GLN A 141 -20.81 -9.44 35.11
CA GLN A 141 -20.79 -8.23 34.26
C GLN A 141 -20.88 -8.56 32.76
N ALA A 142 -20.43 -9.74 32.33
CA ALA A 142 -20.52 -10.21 30.94
C ALA A 142 -21.84 -10.94 30.58
N SER A 143 -22.80 -11.04 31.51
CA SER A 143 -24.08 -11.71 31.26
C SER A 143 -24.90 -11.03 30.15
N SER A 144 -25.50 -11.84 29.27
CA SER A 144 -26.49 -11.37 28.29
C SER A 144 -27.72 -10.76 28.98
N ASN A 145 -28.16 -11.33 30.10
CA ASN A 145 -29.26 -10.82 30.91
C ASN A 145 -28.82 -9.66 31.80
N VAL A 146 -29.44 -8.49 31.63
CA VAL A 146 -29.17 -7.24 32.35
C VAL A 146 -29.33 -7.37 33.86
N SER A 147 -30.32 -8.13 34.33
CA SER A 147 -30.59 -8.31 35.77
C SER A 147 -29.44 -9.02 36.48
N LEU A 148 -28.83 -10.00 35.82
CA LEU A 148 -27.71 -10.78 36.35
C LEU A 148 -26.37 -10.04 36.30
N ARG A 149 -26.30 -8.90 35.60
CA ARG A 149 -25.09 -8.04 35.60
C ARG A 149 -24.89 -7.31 36.92
N ARG A 150 -25.97 -7.11 37.69
CA ARG A 150 -25.89 -6.56 39.04
C ARG A 150 -25.60 -7.68 40.02
N SER A 151 -25.04 -7.31 41.17
CA SER A 151 -24.76 -8.25 42.23
C SER A 151 -26.04 -8.93 42.74
N LYS A 152 -26.07 -10.27 42.68
CA LYS A 152 -27.16 -11.09 43.19
C LYS A 152 -26.67 -11.90 44.39
N ILE A 153 -27.50 -11.98 45.42
CA ILE A 153 -27.20 -12.71 46.64
C ILE A 153 -27.71 -14.15 46.51
N TYR A 154 -26.85 -15.10 46.87
CA TYR A 154 -27.16 -16.52 46.97
C TYR A 154 -26.94 -16.98 48.41
N TYR A 155 -27.88 -17.78 48.89
CA TYR A 155 -27.79 -18.45 50.18
C TYR A 155 -27.50 -19.92 49.93
N VAL A 156 -26.33 -20.39 50.35
CA VAL A 156 -25.84 -21.72 49.98
C VAL A 156 -25.25 -22.40 51.21
N GLY A 157 -25.68 -23.63 51.50
CA GLY A 157 -25.05 -24.51 52.49
C GLY A 157 -24.02 -25.45 51.84
N PRO A 158 -23.26 -26.23 52.63
CA PRO A 158 -22.28 -27.19 52.10
C PRO A 158 -22.92 -28.16 51.09
N GLY A 159 -22.32 -28.30 49.90
CA GLY A 159 -22.87 -29.11 48.78
C GLY A 159 -23.97 -28.41 47.97
N GLY A 160 -24.36 -27.19 48.33
CA GLY A 160 -25.38 -26.43 47.63
C GLY A 160 -24.91 -25.96 46.25
N LYS A 161 -25.81 -26.02 45.27
CA LYS A 161 -25.56 -25.68 43.86
C LYS A 161 -26.44 -24.51 43.43
N ASN A 162 -25.87 -23.58 42.65
CA ASN A 162 -26.63 -22.58 41.91
C ASN A 162 -26.27 -22.62 40.41
N ASP A 163 -26.65 -21.57 39.66
CA ASP A 163 -26.37 -21.46 38.22
C ASP A 163 -24.90 -21.14 37.90
N VAL A 164 -24.09 -20.68 38.86
CA VAL A 164 -22.71 -20.22 38.65
C VAL A 164 -21.67 -21.16 39.28
N PHE A 165 -21.94 -21.70 40.46
CA PHE A 165 -21.01 -22.49 41.25
C PHE A 165 -21.70 -23.55 42.11
N ILE A 166 -20.88 -24.45 42.65
CA ILE A 166 -21.23 -25.44 43.68
C ILE A 166 -20.32 -25.18 44.88
N LEU A 167 -20.89 -25.03 46.08
CA LEU A 167 -20.08 -24.94 47.30
C LEU A 167 -19.62 -26.34 47.68
N ARG A 168 -18.35 -26.65 47.44
CA ARG A 168 -17.78 -28.00 47.68
C ARG A 168 -17.33 -28.17 49.11
N GLU A 169 -16.55 -27.22 49.60
CA GLU A 169 -15.91 -27.33 50.90
C GLU A 169 -15.92 -25.98 51.62
N VAL A 170 -16.06 -26.04 52.93
CA VAL A 170 -15.95 -24.89 53.82
C VAL A 170 -14.83 -25.21 54.81
N LYS A 171 -13.77 -24.40 54.79
CA LYS A 171 -12.64 -24.57 55.69
C LYS A 171 -12.77 -23.63 56.89
N GLY A 172 -12.57 -24.19 58.07
CA GLY A 172 -12.64 -23.46 59.34
C GLY A 172 -13.98 -23.61 60.07
N PRO A 173 -14.20 -22.84 61.14
CA PRO A 173 -15.43 -22.87 61.93
C PRO A 173 -16.66 -22.51 61.09
N ALA A 174 -17.77 -23.24 61.26
CA ALA A 174 -19.00 -23.01 60.50
C ALA A 174 -19.59 -21.59 60.69
N GLU A 175 -19.35 -20.97 61.85
CA GLU A 175 -19.79 -19.60 62.14
C GLU A 175 -18.84 -18.53 61.58
N ASN A 176 -17.57 -18.88 61.32
CA ASN A 176 -16.57 -17.96 60.78
C ASN A 176 -15.56 -18.73 59.91
N PRO A 177 -15.93 -19.11 58.68
CA PRO A 177 -15.07 -19.89 57.81
C PRO A 177 -13.86 -19.06 57.37
N THR A 178 -12.69 -19.70 57.34
CA THR A 178 -11.45 -19.09 56.85
C THR A 178 -11.49 -18.99 55.32
N GLU A 179 -11.96 -20.05 54.66
CA GLU A 179 -12.01 -20.14 53.19
C GLU A 179 -13.23 -20.93 52.73
N LEU A 180 -13.85 -20.51 51.62
CA LEU A 180 -14.88 -21.25 50.91
C LEU A 180 -14.31 -21.75 49.59
N VAL A 181 -14.40 -23.06 49.34
CA VAL A 181 -14.00 -23.68 48.07
C VAL A 181 -15.24 -23.88 47.22
N LEU A 182 -15.34 -23.09 46.15
CA LEU A 182 -16.42 -23.09 45.19
C LEU A 182 -15.94 -23.77 43.90
N GLU A 183 -16.72 -24.67 43.32
CA GLU A 183 -16.46 -25.17 41.97
C GLU A 183 -17.32 -24.40 40.98
N LEU A 184 -16.72 -23.77 39.98
CA LEU A 184 -17.50 -23.06 38.96
C LEU A 184 -18.16 -24.05 38.00
N ASN A 185 -19.43 -23.83 37.67
CA ASN A 185 -20.18 -24.74 36.79
C ASN A 185 -19.65 -24.75 35.35
N ASP A 186 -18.99 -23.68 34.91
CA ASP A 186 -18.53 -23.52 33.53
C ASP A 186 -17.18 -24.18 33.24
N SER A 187 -16.25 -24.04 34.16
CA SER A 187 -14.86 -24.50 34.07
C SER A 187 -14.60 -25.75 34.89
N GLN A 188 -15.50 -26.09 35.83
CA GLN A 188 -15.32 -27.15 36.83
C GLN A 188 -14.05 -26.97 37.68
N GLU A 189 -13.49 -25.76 37.70
CA GLU A 189 -12.30 -25.43 38.46
C GLU A 189 -12.67 -25.08 39.91
N PRO A 190 -11.91 -25.58 40.90
CA PRO A 190 -12.06 -25.17 42.28
C PRO A 190 -11.45 -23.77 42.49
N VAL A 191 -12.26 -22.89 43.06
CA VAL A 191 -11.96 -21.49 43.33
C VAL A 191 -12.08 -21.25 44.83
N VAL A 192 -11.06 -20.62 45.40
CA VAL A 192 -11.05 -20.26 46.82
C VAL A 192 -11.49 -18.81 46.98
N VAL A 193 -12.52 -18.60 47.80
CA VAL A 193 -13.02 -17.26 48.17
C VAL A 193 -12.90 -17.08 49.67
N THR A 194 -12.40 -15.91 50.08
CA THR A 194 -12.33 -15.51 51.49
C THR A 194 -13.12 -14.24 51.71
N LYS A 195 -13.33 -13.85 52.98
CA LYS A 195 -14.06 -12.62 53.31
C LYS A 195 -13.30 -11.36 52.85
N GLU A 196 -11.99 -11.46 52.77
CA GLU A 196 -11.09 -10.36 52.39
C GLU A 196 -10.78 -10.37 50.89
N LYS A 197 -10.75 -11.55 50.27
CA LYS A 197 -10.37 -11.73 48.88
C LYS A 197 -11.51 -12.31 48.06
N PRO A 198 -12.28 -11.46 47.34
CA PRO A 198 -13.23 -11.94 46.36
C PRO A 198 -12.51 -12.60 45.19
N TYR A 199 -13.17 -13.57 44.56
CA TYR A 199 -12.72 -14.11 43.29
C TYR A 199 -13.12 -13.18 42.15
N ARG A 200 -12.18 -12.91 41.24
CA ARG A 200 -12.40 -12.07 40.07
C ARG A 200 -11.76 -12.73 38.84
N ARG A 201 -12.58 -13.03 37.84
CA ARG A 201 -12.17 -13.55 36.54
C ARG A 201 -12.68 -12.64 35.43
N GLU A 202 -11.88 -12.43 34.41
CA GLU A 202 -12.27 -11.67 33.22
C GLU A 202 -13.07 -12.58 32.27
N ASP A 203 -14.35 -12.23 32.06
CA ASP A 203 -15.31 -13.05 31.30
C ASP A 203 -15.69 -12.42 29.95
N GLY A 204 -15.20 -11.21 29.66
CA GLY A 204 -15.41 -10.56 28.37
C GLY A 204 -15.07 -9.08 28.38
N TYR A 205 -15.53 -8.39 27.35
CA TYR A 205 -15.23 -6.98 27.12
C TYR A 205 -16.47 -6.20 26.72
N MET A 206 -16.45 -4.92 27.06
CA MET A 206 -17.38 -3.89 26.59
C MET A 206 -16.56 -2.82 25.89
N VAL A 207 -17.10 -2.24 24.83
CA VAL A 207 -16.36 -1.29 23.98
C VAL A 207 -17.20 -0.06 23.69
N ASP A 208 -16.53 1.08 23.65
CA ASP A 208 -17.08 2.31 23.10
C ASP A 208 -16.60 2.43 21.66
N LEU A 209 -17.55 2.60 20.74
CA LEU A 209 -17.29 2.68 19.31
C LEU A 209 -17.58 4.09 18.80
N LYS A 210 -16.76 4.55 17.86
CA LYS A 210 -16.96 5.83 17.16
C LYS A 210 -16.84 5.62 15.66
N TYR A 211 -17.75 6.24 14.93
CA TYR A 211 -17.74 6.28 13.47
C TYR A 211 -17.71 7.74 13.02
N GLU A 212 -16.51 8.19 12.65
CA GLU A 212 -16.24 9.58 12.25
C GLU A 212 -17.05 10.02 11.02
N PRO A 213 -17.24 9.20 9.95
CA PRO A 213 -17.94 9.66 8.76
C PRO A 213 -19.37 10.16 9.03
N GLU A 214 -20.10 9.56 9.97
CA GLU A 214 -21.42 10.05 10.40
C GLU A 214 -21.40 10.75 11.78
N LYS A 215 -20.21 10.98 12.35
CA LYS A 215 -20.00 11.50 13.71
C LYS A 215 -20.83 10.75 14.77
N ARG A 216 -21.03 9.44 14.57
CA ARG A 216 -21.82 8.60 15.48
C ARG A 216 -20.93 7.99 16.55
N THR A 217 -21.49 7.85 17.74
CA THR A 217 -20.85 7.16 18.86
C THR A 217 -21.81 6.15 19.44
N TRP A 218 -21.29 4.99 19.82
CA TRP A 218 -22.01 3.93 20.49
C TRP A 218 -21.24 3.58 21.76
N PRO A 219 -21.63 4.13 22.92
CA PRO A 219 -21.01 3.77 24.20
C PRO A 219 -21.52 2.41 24.68
N ASP A 220 -20.77 1.77 25.57
CA ASP A 220 -21.14 0.58 26.32
C ASP A 220 -21.62 -0.61 25.46
N GLN A 221 -21.05 -0.77 24.27
CA GLN A 221 -21.42 -1.83 23.34
C GLN A 221 -20.88 -3.18 23.79
N ARG A 222 -21.71 -4.21 23.63
CA ARG A 222 -21.47 -5.56 24.11
C ARG A 222 -21.70 -6.56 22.99
N VAL A 223 -21.30 -7.81 23.23
CA VAL A 223 -21.70 -8.92 22.37
C VAL A 223 -23.23 -8.92 22.25
N ASP A 224 -23.70 -9.19 21.04
CA ASP A 224 -25.09 -9.11 20.58
C ASP A 224 -25.69 -7.72 20.37
N SER A 225 -24.99 -6.63 20.70
CA SER A 225 -25.45 -5.29 20.36
C SER A 225 -25.54 -5.09 18.84
N LYS A 226 -26.53 -4.29 18.41
CA LYS A 226 -26.71 -3.89 17.02
C LYS A 226 -26.31 -2.43 16.83
N ILE A 227 -25.50 -2.15 15.83
CA ILE A 227 -25.11 -0.80 15.40
C ILE A 227 -25.51 -0.58 13.95
N LYS A 228 -25.87 0.65 13.60
CA LYS A 228 -26.29 1.01 12.23
C LYS A 228 -25.25 1.94 11.60
N ILE A 229 -24.67 1.51 10.50
CA ILE A 229 -23.66 2.25 9.73
C ILE A 229 -24.21 2.44 8.32
N GLY A 230 -24.46 3.67 7.92
CA GLY A 230 -25.21 4.00 6.70
C GLY A 230 -26.58 3.34 6.70
N THR A 231 -26.84 2.53 5.68
CA THR A 231 -28.09 1.78 5.50
C THR A 231 -28.04 0.37 6.09
N GLU A 232 -26.87 -0.14 6.47
CA GLU A 232 -26.67 -1.51 6.93
C GLU A 232 -26.65 -1.59 8.47
N THR A 233 -27.18 -2.69 9.00
CA THR A 233 -27.15 -2.98 10.45
C THR A 233 -26.16 -4.10 10.71
N TYR A 234 -25.24 -3.85 11.65
CA TYR A 234 -24.23 -4.81 12.07
C TYR A 234 -24.50 -5.27 13.50
N LYS A 235 -24.38 -6.57 13.73
CA LYS A 235 -24.41 -7.18 15.05
C LYS A 235 -22.99 -7.46 15.53
N ILE A 236 -22.67 -7.12 16.78
CA ILE A 236 -21.41 -7.50 17.41
C ILE A 236 -21.49 -8.97 17.79
N VAL A 237 -20.66 -9.81 17.18
CA VAL A 237 -20.65 -11.26 17.42
C VAL A 237 -19.65 -11.63 18.51
N ALA A 238 -18.51 -10.96 18.54
CA ALA A 238 -17.48 -11.20 19.54
C ALA A 238 -16.68 -9.92 19.80
N ILE A 239 -16.29 -9.74 21.06
CA ILE A 239 -15.34 -8.72 21.48
C ILE A 239 -14.20 -9.46 22.16
N GLN A 240 -13.03 -9.47 21.54
CA GLN A 240 -11.81 -10.04 22.08
C GLN A 240 -10.88 -8.93 22.55
N LYS A 241 -9.74 -9.31 23.13
CA LYS A 241 -8.73 -8.36 23.60
C LYS A 241 -8.13 -7.52 22.46
N SER A 242 -7.93 -8.11 21.29
CA SER A 242 -7.25 -7.46 20.14
C SER A 242 -8.17 -7.15 18.98
N GLU A 243 -9.36 -7.72 18.93
CA GLU A 243 -10.26 -7.56 17.78
C GLU A 243 -11.74 -7.58 18.17
N ILE A 244 -12.56 -6.94 17.33
CA ILE A 244 -14.01 -6.97 17.40
C ILE A 244 -14.52 -7.56 16.10
N VAL A 245 -15.46 -8.50 16.21
CA VAL A 245 -16.09 -9.16 15.06
C VAL A 245 -17.52 -8.65 14.92
N PHE A 246 -17.80 -8.03 13.79
CA PHE A 246 -19.12 -7.60 13.38
C PHE A 246 -19.70 -8.58 12.35
N SER A 247 -21.01 -8.74 12.33
CA SER A 247 -21.75 -9.47 11.29
C SER A 247 -22.80 -8.55 10.70
N ALA A 248 -22.78 -8.35 9.39
CA ALA A 248 -23.87 -7.66 8.69
C ALA A 248 -25.16 -8.48 8.79
N GLU A 249 -26.29 -7.83 9.02
CA GLU A 249 -27.59 -8.50 9.16
C GLU A 249 -28.15 -8.92 7.78
N SER A 250 -27.82 -8.18 6.71
CA SER A 250 -28.30 -8.47 5.35
C SER A 250 -27.73 -9.76 4.74
N ASN A 251 -26.44 -10.03 4.95
CA ASN A 251 -25.74 -11.13 4.28
C ASN A 251 -24.90 -12.01 5.21
N GLN A 252 -24.96 -11.77 6.53
CA GLN A 252 -24.19 -12.50 7.55
C GLN A 252 -22.67 -12.46 7.35
N LYS A 253 -22.16 -11.56 6.50
CA LYS A 253 -20.73 -11.40 6.26
C LYS A 253 -20.09 -10.83 7.52
N LYS A 254 -18.99 -11.46 7.94
CA LYS A 254 -18.23 -11.05 9.11
C LYS A 254 -17.14 -10.07 8.72
N ALA A 255 -17.04 -8.98 9.47
CA ALA A 255 -15.96 -8.02 9.38
C ALA A 255 -15.21 -7.98 10.72
N ARG A 256 -13.90 -7.73 10.67
CA ARG A 256 -13.04 -7.73 11.85
C ARG A 256 -12.34 -6.39 11.94
N ILE A 257 -12.42 -5.77 13.10
CA ILE A 257 -11.73 -4.51 13.39
C ILE A 257 -10.69 -4.81 14.46
N LEU A 258 -9.45 -4.42 14.18
CA LEU A 258 -8.37 -4.51 15.15
C LEU A 258 -8.50 -3.36 16.14
N ILE A 259 -8.41 -3.70 17.42
CA ILE A 259 -8.33 -2.71 18.49
C ILE A 259 -6.90 -2.17 18.46
N ALA A 260 -6.75 -0.92 17.99
CA ALA A 260 -5.49 -0.22 18.12
C ALA A 260 -5.22 -0.04 19.62
N VAL A 261 -4.27 -0.82 20.15
CA VAL A 261 -3.81 -0.67 21.52
C VAL A 261 -3.24 0.75 21.63
N ALA A 262 -3.95 1.63 22.33
CA ALA A 262 -3.39 2.92 22.69
C ALA A 262 -2.13 2.65 23.54
N PRO A 263 -0.98 3.26 23.23
CA PRO A 263 0.25 3.11 24.01
C PRO A 263 0.09 3.62 25.45
#